data_AF-A0A0G4IVL5-F1
#
_entry.id   AF-A0A0G4IVL5-F1
#
_cell.length_a   1.000
_cell.length_b   1.000
_cell.length_c   1.000
_cell.angle_alpha   90.00
_cell.angle_beta   90.00
_cell.angle_gamma   90.00
#
_symmetry.space_group_name_H-M   'P 1'
#
loop_
_entity.id
_entity.type
_entity.pdbx_description
1 polymer ?
#
loop_
_entity_poly.entity_id
_entity_poly.type
_entity_poly.pdbx_seq_one_letter_code
_entity_poly.pdbx_strand_id
1 'polypeptide(L)'
;MDGQGTSAVGFVVIVVIQVTLGQVIDTNRNSQVWAQVKVPSGNVVWQEVDSCPLQGEVGPSILVTTPSYNQVWNAGQTVRLQWTSCGLIPYVRIDLYDALNLAYVIDMVTANTGNYTWKVYVPDHHPIQTFFTVRITSLYNSNVVGESSGFRIAHEFPAENTKIPAYLHDYFGQPIVDTFTDFP
;
A
#
# COMPACT_ATOMS: atom_id res chain seq x y z
N MET A 1 49.97 -12.63 37.06
CA MET A 1 50.60 -12.31 35.78
C MET A 1 49.48 -11.92 34.85
N ASP A 2 49.28 -10.61 34.77
CA ASP A 2 48.24 -9.96 34.00
C ASP A 2 48.52 -10.05 32.49
N GLY A 3 47.46 -10.22 31.71
CA GLY A 3 47.45 -10.02 30.27
C GLY A 3 46.31 -9.08 29.92
N GLN A 4 46.55 -7.79 30.08
CA GLN A 4 45.65 -6.70 29.71
C GLN A 4 45.64 -6.54 28.18
N GLY A 5 44.48 -6.75 27.55
CA GLY A 5 44.20 -6.27 26.20
C GLY A 5 43.57 -4.88 26.30
N THR A 6 44.35 -3.83 26.08
CA THR A 6 43.86 -2.46 25.94
C THR A 6 43.37 -2.25 24.51
N SER A 7 42.07 -2.03 24.30
CA SER A 7 41.56 -1.53 23.02
C SER A 7 41.16 -0.07 23.16
N ALA A 8 41.76 0.74 22.29
CA ALA A 8 41.72 2.20 22.23
C ALA A 8 40.34 2.84 22.45
N VAL A 9 40.33 3.86 23.30
CA VAL A 9 39.21 4.80 23.46
C VAL A 9 39.22 5.74 22.24
N GLY A 10 38.33 5.50 21.29
CA GLY A 10 38.06 6.42 20.18
C GLY A 10 37.11 7.51 20.63
N PHE A 11 37.61 8.73 20.79
CA PHE A 11 36.78 9.92 21.02
C PHE A 11 36.01 10.24 19.73
N VAL A 12 34.67 10.23 19.80
CA VAL A 12 33.82 10.81 18.76
C VAL A 12 33.46 12.22 19.20
N VAL A 13 33.84 13.19 18.38
CA VAL A 13 33.50 14.61 18.54
C VAL A 13 32.01 14.75 18.20
N ILE A 14 31.18 15.06 19.20
CA ILE A 14 29.75 15.30 18.97
C ILE A 14 29.54 16.79 18.76
N VAL A 15 29.09 17.14 17.56
CA VAL A 15 28.63 18.48 17.20
C VAL A 15 27.24 18.69 17.80
N VAL A 16 27.09 19.72 18.64
CA VAL A 16 25.82 20.08 19.25
C VAL A 16 24.96 20.82 18.22
N ILE A 17 23.92 20.16 17.71
CA ILE A 17 22.83 20.83 16.98
C ILE A 17 21.64 20.92 17.94
N GLN A 18 21.33 22.14 18.39
CA GLN A 18 20.13 22.42 19.16
C GLN A 18 18.93 22.42 18.21
N VAL A 19 17.92 21.58 18.50
CA VAL A 19 16.56 21.82 18.00
C VAL A 19 15.57 21.65 19.14
N THR A 20 14.71 22.65 19.29
CA THR A 20 13.74 22.81 20.37
C THR A 20 12.54 21.87 20.19
N LEU A 21 12.68 20.65 20.71
CA LEU A 21 11.70 19.83 21.45
C LEU A 21 12.19 18.37 21.40
N GLY A 22 13.30 18.12 22.12
CA GLY A 22 13.34 16.97 23.01
C GLY A 22 14.14 15.73 22.63
N GLN A 23 14.81 15.62 21.48
CA GLN A 23 15.69 14.46 21.23
C GLN A 23 16.94 14.86 20.42
N VAL A 24 18.11 14.67 21.03
CA VAL A 24 19.42 14.77 20.36
C VAL A 24 19.54 13.62 19.37
N ILE A 25 19.83 13.92 18.11
CA ILE A 25 20.09 12.95 17.03
C ILE A 25 21.61 12.89 16.85
N ASP A 26 22.21 11.74 17.15
CA ASP A 26 23.62 11.47 16.81
C ASP A 26 23.67 10.42 15.69
N THR A 27 24.57 10.60 14.73
CA THR A 27 24.80 9.66 13.63
C THR A 27 26.18 9.01 13.83
N ASN A 28 26.20 7.69 14.03
CA ASN A 28 27.46 6.95 14.01
C ASN A 28 27.95 6.74 12.56
N ARG A 29 29.19 6.28 12.37
CA ARG A 29 29.78 6.02 11.03
C ARG A 29 29.05 4.95 10.20
N ASN A 30 28.06 4.26 10.78
CA ASN A 30 27.31 3.18 10.16
C ASN A 30 25.88 3.60 9.75
N SER A 31 25.55 4.89 9.77
CA SER A 31 24.22 5.44 9.43
C SER A 31 23.08 5.01 10.38
N GLN A 32 23.39 4.45 11.55
CA GLN A 32 22.38 4.16 12.58
C GLN A 32 22.07 5.45 13.35
N VAL A 33 20.77 5.76 13.47
CA VAL A 33 20.27 6.92 14.22
C VAL A 33 19.85 6.45 15.61
N TRP A 34 20.21 7.21 16.65
CA TRP A 34 19.85 6.88 18.03
C TRP A 34 19.06 8.03 18.66
N ALA A 35 18.07 7.70 19.50
CA ALA A 35 17.30 8.68 20.26
C ALA A 35 17.29 8.34 21.75
N GLN A 36 17.28 9.37 22.60
CA GLN A 36 17.09 9.22 24.03
C GLN A 36 15.60 9.08 24.35
N VAL A 37 15.20 7.97 24.96
CA VAL A 37 13.81 7.68 25.34
C VAL A 37 13.70 7.62 26.86
N LYS A 38 12.82 8.43 27.44
CA LYS A 38 12.48 8.33 28.87
C LYS A 38 11.43 7.24 29.06
N VAL A 39 11.82 6.11 29.65
CA VAL A 39 10.92 4.96 29.90
C VAL A 39 10.04 5.20 31.14
N PRO A 40 8.93 4.45 31.33
CA PRO A 40 7.98 4.66 32.44
C PRO A 40 8.59 4.60 33.85
N SER A 41 9.74 3.93 34.01
CA SER A 41 10.51 3.91 35.25
C SER A 41 11.24 5.24 35.55
N GLY A 42 11.15 6.22 34.66
CA GLY A 42 11.81 7.52 34.75
C GLY A 42 13.24 7.55 34.20
N ASN A 43 13.81 6.38 33.89
CA ASN A 43 15.15 6.25 33.32
C ASN A 43 15.19 6.71 31.86
N VAL A 44 16.35 7.20 31.41
CA VAL A 44 16.62 7.50 30.00
C VAL A 44 17.43 6.35 29.41
N VAL A 45 16.96 5.78 28.30
CA VAL A 45 17.66 4.74 27.55
C VAL A 45 17.96 5.24 26.13
N TRP A 46 19.06 4.79 25.56
CA TRP A 46 19.36 4.96 24.14
C TRP A 46 18.66 3.86 23.36
N GLN A 47 17.76 4.24 22.46
CA GLN A 47 17.10 3.31 21.56
C GLN A 47 17.63 3.54 20.14
N GLU A 48 18.00 2.45 19.48
CA GLU A 48 18.30 2.45 18.06
C GLU A 48 17.00 2.83 17.33
N VAL A 49 17.04 3.94 16.62
CA VAL A 49 16.00 4.34 15.68
C VAL A 49 16.26 3.55 14.41
N ASP A 50 16.11 2.23 14.51
CA ASP A 50 16.02 1.37 13.34
C ASP A 50 14.67 1.67 12.69
N SER A 51 14.78 2.66 11.81
CA SER A 51 13.88 3.15 10.80
C SER A 51 12.63 2.30 10.61
N CYS A 52 11.48 2.95 10.77
CA CYS A 52 10.35 2.74 9.88
C CYS A 52 10.87 2.28 8.49
N PRO A 53 10.44 1.14 7.92
CA PRO A 53 10.89 0.71 6.60
C PRO A 53 10.65 1.76 5.50
N LEU A 54 9.81 2.75 5.79
CA LEU A 54 9.64 3.97 5.01
C LEU A 54 10.71 4.98 5.45
N GLN A 55 11.82 5.01 4.71
CA GLN A 55 12.95 5.89 5.00
C GLN A 55 12.49 7.36 5.14
N GLY A 56 12.88 8.01 6.24
CA GLY A 56 12.66 9.44 6.47
C GLY A 56 11.33 9.81 7.11
N GLU A 57 10.47 8.84 7.44
CA GLU A 57 9.18 9.12 8.08
C GLU A 57 9.27 9.13 9.62
N VAL A 58 8.95 10.28 10.21
CA VAL A 58 8.83 10.46 11.67
C VAL A 58 7.34 10.49 12.01
N GLY A 59 6.70 9.31 12.11
CA GLY A 59 5.30 9.19 12.51
C GLY A 59 4.58 7.98 11.94
N PRO A 60 3.26 7.82 12.23
CA PRO A 60 2.48 6.74 11.68
C PRO A 60 2.22 6.92 10.18
N SER A 61 2.44 5.86 9.41
CA SER A 61 2.30 5.89 7.95
C SER A 61 2.08 4.53 7.32
N ILE A 62 1.64 4.54 6.06
CA ILE A 62 1.30 3.36 5.28
C ILE A 62 1.79 3.57 3.85
N LEU A 63 2.56 2.62 3.31
CA LEU A 63 2.97 2.57 1.91
C LEU A 63 2.41 1.31 1.26
N VAL A 64 1.57 1.46 0.26
CA VAL A 64 1.02 0.33 -0.48
C VAL A 64 1.99 -0.08 -1.59
N THR A 65 2.49 -1.31 -1.52
CA THR A 65 3.47 -1.86 -2.47
C THR A 65 2.83 -2.71 -3.56
N THR A 66 1.62 -3.21 -3.32
CA THR A 66 0.86 -3.99 -4.31
C THR A 66 -0.63 -3.66 -4.18
N PRO A 67 -1.31 -3.25 -5.28
CA PRO A 67 -0.88 -3.31 -6.67
C PRO A 67 0.22 -2.30 -7.06
N SER A 68 1.06 -2.68 -8.02
CA SER A 68 2.07 -1.80 -8.60
C SER A 68 1.56 -1.14 -9.89
N TYR A 69 2.32 -0.15 -10.38
CA TYR A 69 2.02 0.51 -11.65
C TYR A 69 1.87 -0.51 -12.79
N ASN A 70 0.89 -0.27 -13.67
CA ASN A 70 0.56 -1.09 -14.85
C ASN A 70 0.19 -2.55 -14.57
N GLN A 71 -0.10 -2.92 -13.32
CA GLN A 71 -0.60 -4.26 -13.04
C GLN A 71 -2.02 -4.43 -13.58
N VAL A 72 -2.31 -5.60 -14.15
CA VAL A 72 -3.64 -5.97 -14.65
C VAL A 72 -4.09 -7.22 -13.90
N TRP A 73 -5.27 -7.15 -13.29
CA TRP A 73 -5.90 -8.30 -12.62
C TRP A 73 -7.22 -8.65 -13.30
N ASN A 74 -7.52 -9.94 -13.41
CA ASN A 74 -8.80 -10.37 -13.93
C ASN A 74 -9.85 -10.36 -12.80
N ALA A 75 -11.05 -9.89 -13.10
CA ALA A 75 -12.19 -10.01 -12.20
C ALA A 75 -12.40 -11.48 -11.80
N GLY A 76 -12.66 -11.73 -10.51
CA GLY A 76 -12.78 -13.07 -9.95
C GLY A 76 -11.46 -13.74 -9.58
N GLN A 77 -10.31 -13.25 -10.06
CA GLN A 77 -8.99 -13.73 -9.66
C GLN A 77 -8.75 -13.45 -8.16
N THR A 78 -8.06 -14.36 -7.48
CA THR A 78 -7.56 -14.11 -6.12
C THR A 78 -6.15 -13.53 -6.17
N VAL A 79 -5.95 -12.38 -5.53
CA VAL A 79 -4.69 -11.63 -5.50
C VAL A 79 -4.31 -11.26 -4.08
N ARG A 80 -3.08 -10.79 -3.88
CA ARG A 80 -2.61 -10.26 -2.60
C ARG A 80 -2.33 -8.78 -2.72
N LEU A 81 -2.97 -8.01 -1.85
CA LEU A 81 -2.63 -6.63 -1.57
C LEU A 81 -1.50 -6.63 -0.54
N GLN A 82 -0.50 -5.77 -0.72
CA GLN A 82 0.65 -5.70 0.17
C GLN A 82 0.99 -4.24 0.48
N TRP A 83 1.37 -3.99 1.72
CA TRP A 83 1.78 -2.68 2.20
C TRP A 83 2.75 -2.80 3.38
N THR A 84 3.53 -1.76 3.59
CA THR A 84 4.34 -1.57 4.79
C THR A 84 3.76 -0.42 5.60
N SER A 85 3.93 -0.46 6.92
CA SER A 85 3.39 0.58 7.80
C SER A 85 4.32 0.85 8.98
N CYS A 86 4.20 2.03 9.55
CA CYS A 86 5.00 2.50 10.67
C CYS A 86 4.09 3.11 11.75
N GLY A 87 4.55 3.09 12.99
CA GLY A 87 3.78 3.58 14.15
C GLY A 87 2.64 2.65 14.58
N LEU A 88 1.78 3.15 15.47
CA LEU A 88 0.66 2.39 16.05
C LEU A 88 -0.56 2.41 15.11
N ILE A 89 -0.69 1.37 14.29
CA ILE A 89 -1.82 1.18 13.36
C ILE A 89 -2.31 -0.28 13.51
N PRO A 90 -3.18 -0.59 14.48
CA PRO A 90 -3.60 -1.97 14.73
C PRO A 90 -4.59 -2.51 13.67
N TYR A 91 -5.45 -1.63 13.13
CA TYR A 91 -6.47 -1.98 12.15
C TYR A 91 -6.54 -0.96 11.03
N VAL A 92 -6.89 -1.44 9.84
CA VAL A 92 -7.04 -0.62 8.63
C VAL A 92 -8.35 -0.94 7.91
N ARG A 93 -8.83 0.04 7.14
CA ARG A 93 -9.86 -0.11 6.12
C ARG A 93 -9.19 -0.16 4.75
N ILE A 94 -9.72 -0.97 3.84
CA ILE A 94 -9.23 -1.11 2.47
C ILE A 94 -10.35 -0.74 1.50
N ASP A 95 -10.08 0.25 0.66
CA ASP A 95 -11.00 0.79 -0.33
C ASP A 95 -10.40 0.71 -1.74
N LEU A 96 -11.27 0.54 -2.73
CA LEU A 96 -10.97 0.64 -4.15
C LEU A 96 -11.51 1.97 -4.67
N TYR A 97 -10.65 2.76 -5.31
CA TYR A 97 -10.99 4.06 -5.88
C TYR A 97 -10.87 4.04 -7.41
N ASP A 98 -11.82 4.70 -8.08
CA ASP A 98 -11.71 5.14 -9.48
C ASP A 98 -11.43 6.64 -9.47
N ALA A 99 -10.18 7.00 -9.71
CA ALA A 99 -9.65 8.34 -9.46
C ALA A 99 -9.97 8.84 -8.03
N LEU A 100 -10.93 9.75 -7.89
CA LEU A 100 -11.34 10.33 -6.60
C LEU A 100 -12.64 9.72 -6.04
N ASN A 101 -13.30 8.86 -6.82
CA ASN A 101 -14.57 8.27 -6.44
C ASN A 101 -14.34 6.91 -5.77
N LEU A 102 -15.00 6.68 -4.64
CA LEU A 102 -15.01 5.37 -4.00
C LEU A 102 -15.79 4.41 -4.90
N ALA A 103 -15.10 3.43 -5.49
CA ALA A 103 -15.70 2.41 -6.34
C ALA A 103 -16.25 1.24 -5.50
N TYR A 104 -15.47 0.78 -4.53
CA TYR A 104 -15.85 -0.38 -3.71
C TYR A 104 -15.12 -0.38 -2.37
N VAL A 105 -15.79 -0.87 -1.32
CA VAL A 105 -15.15 -1.13 -0.02
C VAL A 105 -14.70 -2.58 0.00
N ILE A 106 -13.38 -2.80 -0.06
CA ILE A 106 -12.80 -4.16 -0.09
C ILE A 106 -12.92 -4.82 1.29
N ASP A 107 -12.59 -4.06 2.35
CA ASP A 107 -12.79 -4.47 3.74
C ASP A 107 -12.97 -3.25 4.63
N MET A 108 -13.97 -3.26 5.51
CA MET A 108 -14.25 -2.17 6.44
C MET A 108 -13.30 -2.16 7.64
N VAL A 109 -12.88 -3.35 8.10
CA VAL A 109 -12.05 -3.52 9.30
C VAL A 109 -11.20 -4.78 9.18
N THR A 110 -9.90 -4.60 8.95
CA THR A 110 -8.95 -5.71 8.92
C THR A 110 -7.73 -5.44 9.80
N ALA A 111 -7.14 -6.49 10.35
CA ALA A 111 -5.93 -6.37 11.14
C ALA A 111 -4.76 -5.92 10.24
N ASN A 112 -3.97 -4.95 10.72
CA ASN A 112 -2.85 -4.44 9.96
C ASN A 112 -1.66 -5.42 10.00
N THR A 113 -1.66 -6.39 9.08
CA THR A 113 -0.60 -7.40 8.94
C THR A 113 0.30 -7.16 7.73
N GLY A 114 0.15 -6.02 7.04
CA GLY A 114 0.89 -5.69 5.83
C GLY A 114 0.47 -6.48 4.58
N ASN A 115 -0.57 -7.31 4.68
CA ASN A 115 -1.07 -8.12 3.57
C ASN A 115 -2.58 -8.39 3.69
N TYR A 116 -3.25 -8.50 2.54
CA TYR A 116 -4.67 -8.87 2.46
C TYR A 116 -4.94 -9.69 1.20
N THR A 117 -5.68 -10.79 1.35
CA THR A 117 -6.07 -11.63 0.20
C THR A 117 -7.41 -11.15 -0.33
N TRP A 118 -7.43 -10.70 -1.58
CA TRP A 118 -8.62 -10.14 -2.23
C TRP A 118 -9.05 -11.00 -3.41
N LYS A 119 -10.32 -11.38 -3.43
CA LYS A 119 -10.97 -11.87 -4.66
C LYS A 119 -11.44 -10.66 -5.45
N VAL A 120 -10.73 -10.36 -6.54
CA VAL A 120 -10.90 -9.13 -7.32
C VAL A 120 -12.36 -8.99 -7.76
N TYR A 121 -12.98 -7.89 -7.35
CA TYR A 121 -14.35 -7.55 -7.67
C TYR A 121 -14.44 -6.06 -7.93
N VAL A 122 -15.17 -5.68 -8.97
CA VAL A 122 -15.55 -4.31 -9.25
C VAL A 122 -17.05 -4.32 -9.57
N PRO A 123 -17.84 -3.37 -9.06
CA PRO A 123 -19.24 -3.27 -9.44
C PRO A 123 -19.39 -3.14 -10.96
N ASP A 124 -20.49 -3.67 -11.48
CA ASP A 124 -20.87 -3.46 -12.88
C ASP A 124 -20.97 -1.93 -13.12
N HIS A 125 -20.62 -1.48 -14.34
CA HIS A 125 -20.62 -0.07 -14.82
C HIS A 125 -19.30 0.72 -14.80
N HIS A 126 -18.14 0.12 -14.57
CA HIS A 126 -16.87 0.81 -14.85
C HIS A 126 -16.40 0.59 -16.30
N PRO A 127 -15.92 1.64 -17.01
CA PRO A 127 -15.25 1.49 -18.29
C PRO A 127 -14.08 0.49 -18.22
N ILE A 128 -13.89 -0.28 -19.29
CA ILE A 128 -12.78 -1.26 -19.40
C ILE A 128 -11.40 -0.58 -19.21
N GLN A 129 -11.33 0.72 -19.53
CA GLN A 129 -10.10 1.52 -19.44
C GLN A 129 -9.94 2.26 -18.10
N THR A 130 -10.77 1.97 -17.09
CA THR A 130 -10.62 2.56 -15.76
C THR A 130 -9.27 2.19 -15.13
N PHE A 131 -8.65 3.17 -14.49
CA PHE A 131 -7.49 2.98 -13.63
C PHE A 131 -7.94 3.08 -12.17
N PHE A 132 -7.73 2.01 -11.43
CA PHE A 132 -8.06 1.94 -10.02
C PHE A 132 -6.85 2.20 -9.15
N THR A 133 -7.09 2.64 -7.93
CA THR A 133 -6.12 2.66 -6.83
C THR A 133 -6.69 1.93 -5.62
N VAL A 134 -5.83 1.25 -4.88
CA VAL A 134 -6.17 0.73 -3.55
C VAL A 134 -5.75 1.78 -2.54
N ARG A 135 -6.67 2.17 -1.66
CA ARG A 135 -6.41 3.03 -0.51
C ARG A 135 -6.52 2.22 0.77
N ILE A 136 -5.54 2.38 1.64
CA ILE A 136 -5.51 1.80 2.98
C ILE A 136 -5.52 2.93 3.99
N THR A 137 -6.48 2.91 4.90
CA THR A 137 -6.66 3.97 5.91
C THR A 137 -6.62 3.39 7.31
N SER A 138 -5.83 4.00 8.21
CA SER A 138 -5.82 3.62 9.61
C SER A 138 -7.17 3.90 10.27
N LEU A 139 -7.71 2.92 10.99
CA LEU A 139 -8.92 3.09 11.79
C LEU A 139 -8.65 3.80 13.13
N TYR A 140 -7.39 3.95 13.51
CA TYR A 140 -6.99 4.66 14.72
C TYR A 140 -6.74 6.16 14.46
N ASN A 141 -6.25 6.50 13.26
CA ASN A 141 -6.03 7.88 12.83
C ASN A 141 -6.33 8.00 11.33
N SER A 142 -7.47 8.59 10.98
CA SER A 142 -7.92 8.71 9.59
C SER A 142 -7.04 9.60 8.70
N ASN A 143 -6.11 10.38 9.28
CA ASN A 143 -5.13 11.14 8.52
C ASN A 143 -3.96 10.28 8.04
N VAL A 144 -3.86 9.03 8.50
CA VAL A 144 -2.82 8.08 8.11
C VAL A 144 -3.38 7.20 7.00
N VAL A 145 -2.97 7.52 5.77
CA VAL A 145 -3.47 6.91 4.54
C VAL A 145 -2.29 6.51 3.66
N GLY A 146 -2.38 5.33 3.07
CA GLY A 146 -1.50 4.88 1.99
C GLY A 146 -2.31 4.60 0.74
N GLU A 147 -1.76 4.94 -0.42
CA GLU A 147 -2.38 4.64 -1.72
C GLU A 147 -1.42 3.87 -2.62
N SER A 148 -1.97 2.94 -3.39
CA SER A 148 -1.22 2.21 -4.40
C SER A 148 -0.97 3.06 -5.64
N SER A 149 -0.08 2.59 -6.50
CA SER A 149 -0.06 3.04 -7.90
C SER A 149 -1.34 2.64 -8.62
N GLY A 150 -1.62 3.33 -9.74
CA GLY A 150 -2.74 2.99 -10.61
C GLY A 150 -2.57 1.63 -11.28
N PHE A 151 -3.62 0.82 -11.27
CA PHE A 151 -3.68 -0.51 -11.89
C PHE A 151 -5.02 -0.71 -12.62
N ARG A 152 -5.16 -1.80 -13.38
CA ARG A 152 -6.36 -2.11 -14.16
C ARG A 152 -7.00 -3.42 -13.69
N ILE A 153 -8.32 -3.47 -13.79
CA ILE A 153 -9.11 -4.69 -13.59
C ILE A 153 -9.77 -5.04 -14.92
N ALA A 154 -9.39 -6.18 -15.50
CA ALA A 154 -9.97 -6.71 -16.72
C ALA A 154 -11.18 -7.59 -16.39
N HIS A 155 -12.26 -7.44 -17.13
CA HIS A 155 -13.34 -8.42 -17.14
C HIS A 155 -13.02 -9.48 -18.19
N GLU A 156 -12.97 -10.75 -17.80
CA GLU A 156 -13.15 -11.81 -18.78
C GLU A 156 -14.59 -11.69 -19.27
N PHE A 157 -14.78 -11.31 -20.53
CA PHE A 157 -16.06 -11.60 -21.17
C PHE A 157 -16.22 -13.12 -21.09
N PRO A 158 -17.22 -13.68 -20.39
CA PRO A 158 -17.45 -15.11 -20.48
C PRO A 158 -17.58 -15.45 -21.96
N ALA A 159 -16.98 -16.56 -22.40
CA ALA A 159 -17.01 -17.00 -23.79
C ALA A 159 -18.44 -17.16 -24.37
N GLU A 160 -19.48 -17.06 -23.53
CA GLU A 160 -20.87 -16.90 -23.95
C GLU A 160 -21.14 -15.58 -24.69
N ASN A 161 -20.43 -14.48 -24.39
CA ASN A 161 -20.56 -13.24 -25.15
C ASN A 161 -19.93 -13.31 -26.56
N THR A 162 -19.03 -14.28 -26.80
CA THR A 162 -18.54 -14.60 -28.15
C THR A 162 -19.50 -15.52 -28.92
N LYS A 163 -20.52 -16.08 -28.27
CA LYS A 163 -21.60 -16.84 -28.92
C LYS A 163 -22.79 -15.96 -29.36
N ILE A 164 -22.80 -14.67 -29.03
CA ILE A 164 -23.90 -13.77 -29.42
C ILE A 164 -24.08 -13.66 -30.95
N PRO A 165 -23.03 -13.72 -31.81
CA PRO A 165 -23.24 -13.79 -33.26
C PRO A 165 -23.89 -15.12 -33.71
N ALA A 166 -23.64 -16.22 -33.00
CA ALA A 166 -24.15 -17.55 -33.37
C ALA A 166 -25.59 -17.78 -32.88
N TYR A 167 -25.96 -17.26 -31.70
CA TYR A 167 -27.31 -17.40 -31.15
C TYR A 167 -28.36 -16.54 -31.89
N LEU A 168 -27.97 -15.42 -32.49
CA LEU A 168 -28.86 -14.60 -33.31
C LEU A 168 -29.26 -15.32 -34.61
N HIS A 169 -28.43 -16.23 -35.13
CA HIS A 169 -28.70 -16.91 -36.39
C HIS A 169 -29.81 -17.96 -36.27
N ASP A 170 -29.88 -18.66 -35.14
CA ASP A 170 -30.89 -19.69 -34.86
C ASP A 170 -32.25 -19.10 -34.42
N TYR A 171 -32.27 -17.88 -33.85
CA TYR A 171 -33.51 -17.27 -33.35
C TYR A 171 -34.23 -16.40 -34.41
N PHE A 172 -33.50 -15.81 -35.37
CA PHE A 172 -34.07 -14.88 -36.35
C PHE A 172 -34.18 -15.44 -37.78
N GLY A 173 -33.75 -16.67 -38.03
CA GLY A 173 -34.11 -17.43 -39.23
C GLY A 173 -33.63 -16.89 -40.59
N GLN A 174 -32.78 -15.86 -40.65
CA GLN A 174 -32.07 -15.38 -41.84
C GLN A 174 -30.77 -14.66 -41.44
N PRO A 175 -29.77 -14.49 -42.34
CA PRO A 175 -28.52 -13.80 -42.02
C PRO A 175 -28.79 -12.32 -41.72
N ILE A 176 -28.42 -11.85 -40.53
CA ILE A 176 -28.38 -10.41 -40.24
C ILE A 176 -27.15 -9.86 -40.96
N VAL A 177 -27.39 -9.08 -42.02
CA VAL A 177 -26.33 -8.30 -42.66
C VAL A 177 -25.96 -7.19 -41.69
N ASP A 178 -24.74 -7.25 -41.15
CA ASP A 178 -24.21 -6.24 -40.26
C ASP A 178 -23.90 -4.97 -41.08
N THR A 179 -24.91 -4.14 -41.30
CA THR A 179 -24.67 -2.78 -41.80
C THR A 179 -24.33 -1.90 -40.61
N PHE A 180 -23.06 -1.97 -40.18
CA PHE A 180 -22.42 -0.86 -39.49
C PHE A 180 -22.40 0.32 -40.48
N THR A 181 -23.47 1.10 -40.48
CA THR A 181 -23.44 2.43 -41.07
C THR A 181 -22.67 3.31 -40.09
N ASP A 182 -21.48 3.73 -40.49
CA ASP A 182 -20.79 4.86 -39.87
C ASP A 182 -21.80 6.01 -39.73
N PHE A 183 -22.03 6.44 -38.48
CA PHE A 183 -22.83 7.61 -38.18
C PHE A 183 -21.94 8.87 -38.25
N PRO A 184 -22.52 10.04 -38.60
CA PRO A 184 -21.85 11.16 -39.23
C PRO A 184 -20.87 11.94 -38.35
#